data_AF-A0A813QIG1-F1
#
_entry.id   AF-A0A813QIG1-F1
#
_cell.length_a   1.000
_cell.length_b   1.000
_cell.length_c   1.000
_cell.angle_alpha   90.00
_cell.angle_beta   90.00
_cell.angle_gamma   90.00
#
_symmetry.space_group_name_H-M   'P 1'
#
loop_
_entity.id
_entity.type
_entity.pdbx_description
1 polymer ?
#
loop_
_entity_poly.entity_id
_entity_poly.type
_entity_poly.pdbx_seq_one_letter_code
_entity_poly.pdbx_strand_id
1 'polypeptide(L)'
;MSLPAVCIFQLILFLYEYLAWQLEIKNLTTHKHYREAVGMNVQFFTVQINSLPHLAAAYVYYHRMKRSMLLYVPYLMLFTFGQLMSWWLPYFFRIGFWYLDGTGEKLRQYQQYHAHYHRILPRFKNHEIIPDTEHTILIVLTCITVVLTIRSVYSSRMSSDSKIKAK
;
A
#
# COMPACT_ATOMS: atom_id res chain seq x y z
N MET A 1 13.32 -10.09 -17.48
CA MET A 1 12.42 -8.92 -17.42
C MET A 1 13.27 -7.69 -17.13
N SER A 2 13.06 -6.59 -17.82
CA SER A 2 13.93 -5.41 -17.71
C SER A 2 13.68 -4.72 -16.35
N LEU A 3 14.75 -4.46 -15.58
CA LEU A 3 14.73 -3.58 -14.40
C LEU A 3 13.86 -2.31 -14.54
N PRO A 4 13.75 -1.69 -15.73
CA PRO A 4 12.77 -0.66 -16.03
C PRO A 4 11.35 -0.92 -15.51
N ALA A 5 10.82 -2.14 -15.65
CA ALA A 5 9.44 -2.44 -15.27
C ALA A 5 9.21 -2.30 -13.75
N VAL A 6 10.12 -2.82 -12.93
CA VAL A 6 10.00 -2.70 -11.46
C VAL A 6 10.04 -1.22 -11.06
N CYS A 7 10.97 -0.44 -11.63
CA CYS A 7 11.09 0.98 -11.34
C CYS A 7 9.80 1.75 -11.69
N ILE A 8 9.23 1.50 -12.87
CA ILE A 8 7.98 2.12 -13.31
C ILE A 8 6.84 1.79 -12.35
N PHE A 9 6.67 0.53 -11.96
CA PHE A 9 5.60 0.15 -11.03
C PHE A 9 5.79 0.73 -9.63
N GLN A 10 7.03 0.87 -9.14
CA GLN A 10 7.30 1.58 -7.88
C GLN A 10 6.92 3.07 -7.97
N LEU A 11 7.22 3.74 -9.09
CA LEU A 11 6.81 5.13 -9.31
C LEU A 11 5.30 5.27 -9.40
N ILE A 12 4.62 4.33 -10.07
CA ILE A 12 3.16 4.30 -10.14
C ILE A 12 2.57 4.14 -8.74
N LEU A 13 3.06 3.19 -7.93
CA LEU A 13 2.60 3.03 -6.54
C LEU A 13 2.85 4.28 -5.70
N PHE A 14 4.03 4.89 -5.81
CA PHE A 14 4.34 6.13 -5.12
C PHE A 14 3.35 7.24 -5.46
N LEU A 15 3.14 7.50 -6.76
CA LEU A 15 2.22 8.53 -7.21
C LEU A 15 0.78 8.23 -6.80
N TYR A 16 0.38 6.96 -6.90
CA TYR A 16 -0.96 6.53 -6.53
C TYR A 16 -1.25 6.76 -5.05
N GLU A 17 -0.40 6.22 -4.17
CA GLU A 17 -0.49 6.45 -2.72
C GLU A 17 -0.46 7.93 -2.39
N TYR A 18 0.53 8.65 -2.93
CA TYR A 18 0.68 10.07 -2.63
C TYR A 18 -0.59 10.85 -3.01
N LEU A 19 -1.15 10.64 -4.19
CA LEU A 19 -2.36 11.33 -4.65
C LEU A 19 -3.61 10.93 -3.85
N ALA A 20 -3.80 9.63 -3.60
CA ALA A 20 -4.89 9.11 -2.79
C ALA A 20 -4.93 9.79 -1.41
N TRP A 21 -3.78 9.80 -0.73
CA TRP A 21 -3.65 10.42 0.57
C TRP A 21 -3.81 11.96 0.54
N GLN A 22 -3.37 12.65 -0.52
CA GLN A 22 -3.62 14.10 -0.65
C GLN A 22 -5.12 14.41 -0.80
N LEU A 23 -5.86 13.58 -1.52
CA LEU A 23 -7.32 13.70 -1.64
C LEU A 23 -8.00 13.46 -0.28
N GLU A 24 -7.53 12.46 0.47
CA GLU A 24 -8.06 12.17 1.79
C GLU A 24 -7.77 13.28 2.81
N ILE A 25 -6.55 13.83 2.84
CA ILE A 25 -6.20 14.99 3.68
C ILE A 25 -7.12 16.18 3.38
N LYS A 26 -7.42 16.44 2.10
CA LYS A 26 -8.35 17.51 1.71
C LYS A 26 -9.75 17.28 2.28
N ASN A 27 -10.25 16.03 2.23
CA ASN A 27 -11.55 15.69 2.78
C ASN A 27 -11.59 15.72 4.32
N LEU A 28 -10.48 15.41 4.98
CA LEU A 28 -10.39 15.43 6.44
C LEU A 28 -10.25 16.85 6.99
N THR A 29 -9.50 17.72 6.30
CA THR A 29 -9.29 19.11 6.74
C THR A 29 -10.51 20.01 6.59
N THR A 30 -11.50 19.64 5.77
CA THR A 30 -12.78 20.34 5.64
C THR A 30 -13.76 20.05 6.78
N HIS A 31 -13.57 18.98 7.57
CA HIS A 31 -14.42 18.64 8.71
C HIS A 31 -13.77 19.03 10.05
N LYS A 32 -14.31 20.07 10.69
CA LYS A 32 -13.78 20.76 11.88
C LYS A 32 -13.39 19.84 13.05
N HIS A 33 -14.13 18.75 13.28
CA HIS A 33 -13.89 17.83 14.39
C HIS A 33 -12.61 16.97 14.26
N TYR A 34 -12.09 16.75 13.05
CA TYR A 34 -10.93 15.88 12.86
C TYR A 34 -9.59 16.59 13.03
N ARG A 35 -9.59 17.92 12.90
CA ARG A 35 -8.40 18.76 13.08
C ARG A 35 -7.82 18.66 14.49
N GLU A 36 -8.67 18.44 15.48
CA GLU A 36 -8.32 18.45 16.91
C GLU A 36 -7.83 17.08 17.42
N ALA A 37 -8.25 15.96 16.82
CA ALA A 37 -8.01 14.62 17.37
C ALA A 37 -6.71 13.95 16.91
N VAL A 38 -6.27 14.15 15.65
CA VAL A 38 -5.11 13.42 15.10
C VAL A 38 -3.93 14.36 14.79
N GLY A 39 -4.18 15.67 14.67
CA GLY A 39 -3.17 16.64 14.27
C GLY A 39 -2.73 16.43 12.82
N MET A 40 -2.82 17.49 12.00
CA MET A 40 -2.41 17.46 10.58
C MET A 40 -0.99 16.87 10.36
N ASN A 41 -0.11 17.01 11.36
CA ASN A 41 1.26 16.51 11.32
C ASN A 41 1.35 14.98 11.31
N VAL A 42 0.48 14.28 12.06
CA VAL A 42 0.52 12.81 12.13
C VAL A 42 0.05 12.22 10.80
N GLN A 43 -1.04 12.74 10.24
CA GLN A 43 -1.53 12.30 8.94
C GLN A 43 -0.50 12.55 7.85
N PHE A 44 0.06 13.77 7.77
CA PHE A 44 1.13 14.07 6.81
C PHE A 44 2.29 13.07 6.95
N PHE A 45 2.72 12.78 8.17
CA PHE A 45 3.78 11.81 8.43
C PHE A 45 3.41 10.38 7.99
N THR A 46 2.16 9.95 8.20
CA THR A 46 1.65 8.67 7.71
C THR A 46 1.73 8.58 6.18
N VAL A 47 1.33 9.65 5.47
CA VAL A 47 1.46 9.71 4.00
C VAL A 47 2.92 9.53 3.57
N GLN A 48 3.85 10.22 4.23
CA GLN A 48 5.28 10.11 3.89
C GLN A 48 5.80 8.69 4.14
N ILE A 49 5.43 8.07 5.27
CA ILE A 49 5.85 6.71 5.60
C ILE A 49 5.33 5.68 4.59
N ASN A 50 4.10 5.84 4.08
CA ASN A 50 3.51 4.88 3.14
C ASN A 50 4.01 5.10 1.71
N SER A 51 4.19 6.36 1.28
CA SER A 51 4.51 6.67 -0.12
C SER A 51 6.02 6.70 -0.41
N LEU A 52 6.84 7.35 0.43
CA LEU A 52 8.26 7.56 0.15
C LEU A 52 9.09 6.28 -0.02
N PRO A 53 8.81 5.17 0.68
CA PRO A 53 9.54 3.93 0.45
C PRO A 53 9.42 3.42 -0.99
N HIS A 54 8.28 3.65 -1.66
CA HIS A 54 8.10 3.30 -3.07
C HIS A 54 9.00 4.16 -3.98
N LEU A 55 9.10 5.47 -3.71
CA LEU A 55 10.01 6.35 -4.45
C LEU A 55 11.49 5.98 -4.23
N ALA A 56 11.87 5.72 -2.98
CA ALA A 56 13.21 5.25 -2.64
C ALA A 56 13.52 3.90 -3.29
N ALA A 57 12.55 2.99 -3.35
CA ALA A 57 12.69 1.72 -4.05
C ALA A 57 12.89 1.94 -5.55
N ALA A 58 12.10 2.80 -6.20
CA ALA A 58 12.28 3.14 -7.61
C ALA A 58 13.73 3.59 -7.90
N TYR A 59 14.26 4.50 -7.08
CA TYR A 59 15.65 4.95 -7.16
C TYR A 59 16.66 3.81 -6.98
N VAL A 60 16.47 2.96 -5.96
CA VAL A 60 17.31 1.79 -5.69
C VAL A 60 17.33 0.79 -6.85
N TYR A 61 16.16 0.54 -7.46
CA TYR A 61 16.04 -0.34 -8.63
C TYR A 61 16.70 0.26 -9.86
N TYR A 62 16.55 1.58 -10.07
CA TYR A 62 17.22 2.30 -11.15
C TYR A 62 18.75 2.20 -11.06
N HIS A 63 19.33 2.44 -9.88
CA HIS A 63 20.78 2.38 -9.64
C HIS A 63 21.32 0.97 -9.36
N ARG A 64 20.48 -0.07 -9.44
CA ARG A 64 20.88 -1.48 -9.25
C ARG A 64 21.54 -1.79 -7.90
N MET A 65 21.13 -1.11 -6.83
CA MET A 65 21.72 -1.27 -5.48
C MET A 65 21.22 -2.56 -4.80
N LYS A 66 21.88 -3.70 -5.07
CA LYS A 66 21.42 -5.04 -4.66
C LYS A 66 21.04 -5.20 -3.19
N ARG A 67 21.85 -4.66 -2.26
CA ARG A 67 21.57 -4.79 -0.80
C ARG A 67 20.30 -4.03 -0.42
N SER A 68 20.15 -2.82 -0.94
CA SER A 68 18.97 -1.97 -0.68
C SER A 68 17.70 -2.56 -1.31
N MET A 69 17.79 -3.22 -2.47
CA MET A 69 16.65 -3.94 -3.06
C MET A 69 16.11 -5.02 -2.13
N LEU A 70 17.00 -5.71 -1.40
CA LEU A 70 16.61 -6.76 -0.46
C LEU A 70 15.91 -6.18 0.78
N LEU A 71 16.40 -5.05 1.30
CA LEU A 71 15.80 -4.35 2.45
C LEU A 71 14.38 -3.86 2.16
N TYR A 72 14.05 -3.63 0.89
CA TYR A 72 12.72 -3.21 0.48
C TYR A 72 11.69 -4.36 0.52
N VAL A 73 12.12 -5.62 0.41
CA VAL A 73 11.20 -6.77 0.39
C VAL A 73 10.37 -6.87 1.69
N PRO A 74 10.96 -6.83 2.90
CA PRO A 74 10.17 -6.84 4.14
C PRO A 74 9.14 -5.71 4.23
N TYR A 75 9.53 -4.49 3.82
CA TYR A 75 8.61 -3.35 3.78
C TYR A 75 7.41 -3.64 2.86
N LEU A 76 7.66 -4.09 1.64
CA LEU A 76 6.61 -4.36 0.67
C LEU A 76 5.67 -5.49 1.15
N MET A 77 6.21 -6.50 1.83
CA MET A 77 5.40 -7.56 2.45
C MET A 77 4.53 -7.02 3.59
N LEU A 78 5.08 -6.17 4.45
CA LEU A 78 4.33 -5.54 5.53
C LEU A 78 3.22 -4.62 4.99
N PHE A 79 3.53 -3.82 3.98
CA PHE A 79 2.58 -2.95 3.29
C PHE A 79 1.43 -3.76 2.67
N THR A 80 1.75 -4.84 1.95
CA THR A 80 0.76 -5.76 1.36
C THR A 80 -0.11 -6.39 2.45
N PHE A 81 0.50 -6.84 3.55
CA PHE A 81 -0.22 -7.41 4.68
C PHE A 81 -1.17 -6.39 5.32
N GLY A 82 -0.73 -5.14 5.49
CA GLY A 82 -1.57 -4.03 5.95
C GLY A 82 -2.80 -3.85 5.07
N GLN A 83 -2.64 -3.82 3.75
CA GLN A 83 -3.78 -3.73 2.83
C GLN A 83 -4.74 -4.92 2.96
N LEU A 84 -4.21 -6.14 3.10
CA LEU A 84 -5.02 -7.34 3.28
C LEU A 84 -5.82 -7.28 4.58
N MET A 85 -5.18 -6.93 5.70
CA MET A 85 -5.81 -6.83 7.02
C MET A 85 -6.81 -5.68 7.15
N SER A 86 -6.57 -4.57 6.45
CA SER A 86 -7.44 -3.41 6.47
C SER A 86 -8.64 -3.56 5.53
N TRP A 87 -8.49 -4.19 4.37
CA TRP A 87 -9.53 -4.07 3.33
C TRP A 87 -10.08 -5.41 2.87
N TRP A 88 -9.21 -6.37 2.58
CA TRP A 88 -9.60 -7.60 1.91
C TRP A 88 -10.10 -8.68 2.86
N LEU A 89 -9.44 -8.86 4.00
CA LEU A 89 -9.89 -9.78 5.03
C LEU A 89 -11.23 -9.33 5.65
N PRO A 90 -11.44 -8.03 5.96
CA PRO A 90 -12.74 -7.55 6.41
C PRO A 90 -13.85 -7.82 5.40
N TYR A 91 -13.55 -7.66 4.11
CA TYR A 91 -14.49 -7.86 3.02
C TYR A 91 -14.88 -9.33 2.79
N PHE A 92 -13.95 -10.27 2.89
CA PHE A 92 -14.25 -11.69 2.62
C PHE A 92 -14.66 -12.48 3.86
N PHE A 93 -14.12 -12.12 5.04
CA PHE A 93 -14.19 -12.95 6.23
C PHE A 93 -14.70 -12.22 7.47
N ARG A 94 -14.97 -10.91 7.40
CA ARG A 94 -15.33 -10.08 8.57
C ARG A 94 -14.30 -10.15 9.71
N ILE A 95 -13.03 -10.32 9.35
CA ILE A 95 -11.89 -10.27 10.28
C ILE A 95 -10.91 -9.20 9.79
N GLY A 96 -10.17 -8.56 10.69
CA GLY A 96 -9.16 -7.58 10.32
C GLY A 96 -9.22 -6.33 11.19
N PHE A 97 -8.50 -5.27 10.79
CA PHE A 97 -8.25 -4.12 11.66
C PHE A 97 -9.50 -3.29 12.01
N TRP A 98 -10.54 -3.33 11.16
CA TRP A 98 -11.83 -2.69 11.43
C TRP A 98 -12.70 -3.41 12.47
N TYR A 99 -12.38 -4.66 12.80
CA TYR A 99 -13.14 -5.50 13.73
C TYR A 99 -12.37 -5.76 15.04
N LEU A 100 -11.22 -5.10 15.23
CA LEU A 100 -10.40 -5.26 16.44
C LEU A 100 -10.94 -4.46 17.63
N ASP A 101 -11.83 -3.48 17.41
CA ASP A 101 -12.41 -2.71 18.49
C ASP A 101 -13.68 -3.38 19.03
N GLY A 102 -13.70 -3.66 20.34
CA GLY A 102 -14.89 -4.23 20.99
C GLY A 102 -16.10 -3.28 21.00
N THR A 103 -15.91 -1.99 20.69
CA THR A 103 -16.94 -0.94 20.72
C THR A 103 -17.63 -0.74 19.37
N GLY A 104 -17.05 -1.23 18.27
CA GLY A 104 -17.54 -1.01 16.89
C GLY A 104 -17.47 0.44 16.43
N GLU A 105 -16.75 1.30 17.14
CA GLU A 105 -16.58 2.72 16.80
C GLU A 105 -15.81 2.89 15.48
N LYS A 106 -14.73 2.12 15.27
CA LYS A 106 -13.94 2.14 14.03
C LYS A 106 -14.79 1.77 12.83
N LEU A 107 -15.64 0.77 12.99
CA LEU A 107 -16.56 0.35 11.95
C LEU A 107 -17.59 1.44 11.62
N ARG A 108 -18.13 2.12 12.64
CA ARG A 108 -19.04 3.26 12.45
C ARG A 108 -18.35 4.44 11.77
N GLN A 109 -17.11 4.75 12.17
CA GLN A 109 -16.29 5.77 11.51
C GLN A 109 -16.09 5.40 10.04
N TYR A 110 -15.69 4.17 9.74
CA TYR A 110 -15.57 3.69 8.36
C TYR A 110 -16.86 3.89 7.56
N GLN A 111 -18.01 3.50 8.11
CA GLN A 111 -19.30 3.64 7.43
C GLN A 111 -19.63 5.10 7.11
N GLN A 112 -19.23 6.04 7.97
CA GLN A 112 -19.37 7.47 7.75
C GLN A 112 -18.40 7.98 6.69
N TYR A 113 -17.11 7.63 6.77
CA TYR A 113 -16.07 8.10 5.84
C TYR A 113 -16.27 7.57 4.43
N HIS A 114 -16.54 6.27 4.29
CA HIS A 114 -16.61 5.61 2.98
C HIS A 114 -18.04 5.51 2.44
N ALA A 115 -19.01 6.25 3.00
CA ALA A 115 -20.40 6.26 2.53
C ALA A 115 -20.52 6.70 1.06
N HIS A 116 -19.67 7.64 0.65
CA HIS A 116 -19.76 8.32 -0.65
C HIS A 116 -18.69 7.89 -1.66
N TYR A 117 -17.79 6.97 -1.27
CA TYR A 117 -16.74 6.51 -2.16
C TYR A 117 -17.28 5.54 -3.20
N HIS A 118 -16.77 5.65 -4.43
CA HIS A 118 -17.17 4.77 -5.52
C HIS A 118 -16.63 3.34 -5.29
N ARG A 119 -17.52 2.35 -5.35
CA ARG A 119 -17.21 0.93 -5.11
C ARG A 119 -17.37 0.17 -6.42
N ILE A 120 -16.31 -0.49 -6.87
CA ILE A 120 -16.35 -1.38 -8.04
C ILE A 120 -16.91 -2.74 -7.66
N LEU A 121 -16.56 -3.22 -6.46
CA LEU A 121 -16.94 -4.53 -6.00
C LEU A 121 -18.41 -4.57 -5.52
N PRO A 122 -19.15 -5.65 -5.83
CA PRO A 122 -20.51 -5.79 -5.36
C PRO A 122 -20.53 -5.98 -3.84
N ARG A 123 -21.61 -5.55 -3.21
CA ARG A 123 -21.85 -5.88 -1.80
C ARG A 123 -22.21 -7.36 -1.68
N PHE A 124 -21.32 -8.19 -1.13
CA PHE A 124 -21.66 -9.56 -0.79
C PHE A 124 -22.41 -9.61 0.54
N LYS A 125 -23.65 -10.10 0.54
CA LYS A 125 -24.47 -10.29 1.75
C LYS A 125 -24.50 -9.01 2.62
N ASN A 126 -24.26 -9.16 3.92
CA ASN A 126 -24.26 -8.09 4.92
C ASN A 126 -22.85 -7.58 5.24
N HIS A 127 -21.91 -7.60 4.28
CA HIS A 127 -20.58 -7.05 4.53
C HIS A 127 -20.64 -5.52 4.67
N GLU A 128 -20.05 -5.04 5.76
CA GLU A 128 -20.04 -3.63 6.14
C GLU A 128 -18.87 -2.92 5.49
N ILE A 129 -17.69 -3.56 5.46
CA ILE A 129 -16.49 -3.07 4.79
C ILE A 129 -16.49 -3.54 3.34
N ILE A 130 -16.44 -2.60 2.40
CA ILE A 130 -16.28 -2.87 0.97
C ILE A 130 -15.09 -2.04 0.48
N PRO A 131 -14.04 -2.67 -0.08
CA PRO A 131 -12.95 -1.94 -0.71
C PRO A 131 -13.53 -1.07 -1.81
N ASP A 132 -13.26 0.23 -1.74
CA ASP A 132 -13.62 1.14 -2.81
C ASP A 132 -12.69 0.93 -4.03
N THR A 133 -12.92 1.76 -5.05
CA THR A 133 -12.11 1.76 -6.28
C THR A 133 -10.63 1.93 -5.99
N GLU A 134 -10.30 2.73 -5.00
CA GLU A 134 -8.94 3.09 -4.69
C GLU A 134 -8.16 1.87 -4.18
N HIS A 135 -8.70 1.24 -3.14
CA HIS A 135 -8.14 0.05 -2.54
C HIS A 135 -8.13 -1.16 -3.49
N THR A 136 -9.09 -1.21 -4.41
CA THR A 136 -9.15 -2.24 -5.46
C THR A 136 -8.00 -2.09 -6.45
N ILE A 137 -7.72 -0.88 -6.92
CA ILE A 137 -6.59 -0.63 -7.83
C ILE A 137 -5.26 -0.83 -7.09
N LEU A 138 -5.16 -0.33 -5.86
CA LEU A 138 -3.95 -0.39 -5.06
C LEU A 138 -3.45 -1.82 -4.83
N ILE A 139 -4.33 -2.77 -4.48
CA ILE A 139 -3.88 -4.14 -4.25
C ILE A 139 -3.37 -4.79 -5.52
N VAL A 140 -3.97 -4.48 -6.68
CA VAL A 140 -3.54 -5.02 -7.98
C VAL A 140 -2.15 -4.51 -8.32
N LEU A 141 -1.92 -3.20 -8.16
CA LEU A 141 -0.60 -2.58 -8.34
C LEU A 141 0.43 -3.16 -7.36
N THR A 142 0.03 -3.39 -6.12
CA THR A 142 0.88 -3.95 -5.07
C THR A 142 1.28 -5.39 -5.40
N CYS A 143 0.33 -6.25 -5.78
CA CYS A 143 0.57 -7.63 -6.17
C CYS A 143 1.53 -7.73 -7.36
N ILE A 144 1.31 -6.93 -8.41
CA ILE A 144 2.24 -6.88 -9.56
C ILE A 144 3.63 -6.46 -9.08
N THR A 145 3.71 -5.42 -8.26
CA THR A 145 4.98 -4.91 -7.72
C THR A 145 5.72 -5.97 -6.89
N VAL A 146 5.02 -6.73 -6.04
CA VAL A 146 5.59 -7.83 -5.26
C VAL A 146 6.24 -8.86 -6.18
N VAL A 147 5.52 -9.33 -7.19
CA VAL A 147 6.03 -10.32 -8.15
C VAL A 147 7.27 -9.80 -8.88
N LEU A 148 7.22 -8.54 -9.35
CA LEU A 148 8.34 -7.90 -10.05
C LEU A 148 9.56 -7.74 -9.13
N THR A 149 9.36 -7.30 -7.90
CA THR A 149 10.40 -7.13 -6.88
C THR A 149 11.07 -8.46 -6.55
N ILE A 150 10.31 -9.52 -6.27
CA ILE A 150 10.86 -10.86 -5.96
C ILE A 150 11.68 -11.39 -7.14
N ARG A 151 11.15 -11.32 -8.38
CA ARG A 151 11.88 -11.76 -9.57
C ARG A 151 13.18 -10.98 -9.79
N SER A 152 13.16 -9.66 -9.55
CA SER A 152 14.33 -8.80 -9.72
C SER A 152 15.43 -9.10 -8.70
N VAL A 153 15.06 -9.30 -7.44
CA VAL A 153 15.98 -9.69 -6.37
C VAL A 153 16.59 -11.06 -6.66
N TYR A 154 15.79 -12.05 -7.06
CA TYR A 154 16.26 -13.40 -7.39
C TYR A 154 17.25 -13.39 -8.57
N SER A 155 16.89 -12.69 -9.66
CA SER A 155 17.76 -12.57 -10.85
C SER A 155 19.10 -11.88 -10.53
N SER A 156 19.08 -10.88 -9.65
CA SER A 156 20.28 -10.14 -9.24
C SER A 156 21.25 -10.96 -8.39
N ARG A 157 20.74 -11.94 -7.62
CA ARG A 157 21.55 -12.88 -6.86
C ARG A 157 22.24 -13.90 -7.76
N MET A 158 21.49 -14.55 -8.66
CA MET A 158 22.06 -15.54 -9.60
C MET A 158 23.21 -14.97 -10.45
N SER A 159 23.08 -13.73 -10.93
CA SER A 159 24.14 -13.05 -11.69
C SER A 159 25.41 -12.76 -10.88
N SER A 160 25.30 -12.70 -9.54
CA SER A 160 26.46 -12.53 -8.66
C SER A 160 27.23 -13.85 -8.50
N ASP A 161 26.51 -14.96 -8.36
CA ASP A 161 27.09 -16.27 -8.10
C ASP A 161 27.83 -16.83 -9.31
N SER A 162 27.32 -16.58 -10.52
CA SER A 162 27.99 -16.99 -11.75
C SER A 162 29.35 -16.32 -11.95
N LYS A 163 29.51 -15.06 -11.50
CA LYS A 163 30.79 -14.34 -11.56
C LYS A 163 31.82 -14.85 -10.56
N ILE A 164 31.38 -15.43 -9.45
CA ILE A 164 32.27 -16.01 -8.44
C ILE A 164 32.79 -17.36 -8.93
N LYS A 165 31.95 -18.19 -9.55
CA LYS A 165 32.35 -19.51 -10.08
C LYS A 165 33.28 -19.47 -11.30
N ALA A 166 33.36 -18.33 -11.99
CA ALA A 166 34.21 -18.14 -13.16
C ALA A 166 35.61 -17.62 -12.83
N LYS A 167 35.94 -17.43 -11.55
CA LYS A 167 37.27 -17.07 -11.04
C LYS A 167 37.87 -18.23 -10.31
#